data_AF-A0A4Q4X2W9-F1
#
_entry.id   AF-A0A4Q4X2W9-F1
#
_cell.length_a   1.000
_cell.length_b   1.000
_cell.length_c   1.000
_cell.angle_alpha   90.00
_cell.angle_beta   90.00
_cell.angle_gamma   90.00
#
_symmetry.space_group_name_H-M   'P 1'
#
loop_
_entity.id
_entity.type
_entity.pdbx_description
1 polymer ?
#
loop_
_entity_poly.entity_id
_entity_poly.type
_entity_poly.pdbx_seq_one_letter_code
_entity_poly.pdbx_strand_id
1 'polypeptide(L)'
;MAATGDKRDFAATFECQKASIDYTKTSDEATRRLPLPHPDDDLQQIAKKMEDLARVVEDGKSLAIRTGYRDAKNQERDPIQVAKQAMTPAELDQYTAWSAGVNMPSFDWNANRKAVRGGVGSQQRFQEYAAAMDEIWQHEGTSPENAAWLVVNMTYAIPLVIAVVKVARARKDLAGGSKELDEIEMAEMQTAHKIVSVAMDNMNQVVRQVRLLSSRIDHAKAIIQAREHAIKSKMESWRPKQDPINKQRAFLGKSRIGGSFDATKVTQRKRQRRVPLLTEDIMDMGGGAQGIQRRSGKAAARPEAAASWSPSGAPVLTQSSEEELEEGEMGDDMEEREPPRAAPLAAPGLNHDDVEMPPARPPKTETAVPVAGSATGITPALADATLSSADAYQHNAEQVRQRTVAALQAPAEDA
;
A
#
# COMPACT_ATOMS: atom_id res chain seq x y z
N MET A 1 18.78 46.72 -20.17
CA MET A 1 18.68 46.21 -18.79
C MET A 1 18.58 44.69 -18.87
N ALA A 2 19.68 44.00 -18.61
CA ALA A 2 19.72 42.53 -18.62
C ALA A 2 19.21 42.02 -17.28
N ALA A 3 18.10 41.28 -17.28
CA ALA A 3 17.61 40.61 -16.10
C ALA A 3 18.58 39.47 -15.75
N THR A 4 19.43 39.70 -14.76
CA THR A 4 20.17 38.65 -14.05
C THR A 4 19.17 37.75 -13.36
N GLY A 5 18.74 36.69 -14.05
CA GLY A 5 17.92 35.64 -13.48
C GLY A 5 18.73 34.90 -12.43
N ASP A 6 18.34 35.10 -11.17
CA ASP A 6 18.91 34.46 -10.01
C ASP A 6 18.66 32.94 -10.12
N LYS A 7 19.71 32.19 -10.44
CA LYS A 7 19.63 30.73 -10.56
C LYS A 7 19.55 30.17 -9.15
N ARG A 8 18.34 29.96 -8.65
CA ARG A 8 18.12 29.22 -7.41
C ARG A 8 18.85 27.88 -7.53
N ASP A 9 19.70 27.59 -6.56
CA ASP A 9 20.47 26.36 -6.54
C ASP A 9 19.49 25.17 -6.49
N PHE A 10 19.70 24.18 -7.34
CA PHE A 10 18.87 22.98 -7.37
C PHE A 10 18.93 22.30 -6.00
N ALA A 11 20.12 22.28 -5.37
CA ALA A 11 20.29 21.80 -4.00
C ALA A 11 19.45 22.60 -2.99
N ALA A 12 19.38 23.93 -3.09
CA ALA A 12 18.53 24.75 -2.22
C ALA A 12 17.02 24.55 -2.46
N THR A 13 16.64 23.91 -3.57
CA THR A 13 15.24 23.56 -3.86
C THR A 13 14.84 22.22 -3.21
N PHE A 14 15.82 21.34 -2.95
CA PHE A 14 15.63 20.00 -2.33
C PHE A 14 16.23 19.86 -0.93
N GLU A 15 17.00 20.85 -0.46
CA GLU A 15 17.01 21.28 0.94
C GLU A 15 15.62 21.85 1.25
N CYS A 16 14.62 20.96 1.11
CA CYS A 16 13.40 21.03 1.86
C CYS A 16 13.91 21.29 3.27
N GLN A 17 13.75 22.53 3.73
CA GLN A 17 13.99 22.89 5.11
C GLN A 17 13.41 21.72 5.89
N LYS A 18 14.13 21.22 6.91
CA LYS A 18 13.50 20.41 7.95
C LYS A 18 12.48 21.32 8.62
N ALA A 19 11.42 21.62 7.88
CA ALA A 19 10.36 22.52 8.23
C ALA A 19 9.80 21.83 9.47
N SER A 20 9.95 22.51 10.59
CA SER A 20 9.46 22.02 11.86
C SER A 20 7.99 21.72 11.65
N ILE A 21 7.64 20.45 11.51
CA ILE A 21 6.25 20.04 11.31
C ILE A 21 5.52 20.38 12.61
N ASP A 22 4.43 21.14 12.49
CA ASP A 22 3.58 21.44 13.63
C ASP A 22 2.73 20.21 13.96
N TYR A 23 3.11 19.54 15.04
CA TYR A 23 2.41 18.41 15.62
C TYR A 23 1.41 18.82 16.71
N THR A 24 1.22 20.12 16.96
CA THR A 24 0.26 20.57 17.98
C THR A 24 -1.18 20.37 17.49
N LYS A 25 -2.02 19.74 18.34
CA LYS A 25 -3.44 19.54 18.04
C LYS A 25 -4.17 20.88 18.21
N THR A 26 -4.36 21.64 17.14
CA THR A 26 -5.27 22.81 17.15
C THR A 26 -6.71 22.31 17.27
N SER A 27 -7.29 22.43 18.47
CA SER A 27 -8.60 21.89 18.83
C SER A 27 -9.77 22.42 17.99
N ASP A 28 -9.65 23.62 17.41
CA ASP A 28 -10.70 24.21 16.57
C ASP A 28 -10.71 23.67 15.13
N GLU A 29 -9.59 23.20 14.61
CA GLU A 29 -9.49 22.69 13.24
C GLU A 29 -9.73 21.17 13.12
N ALA A 30 -9.83 20.47 14.26
CA ALA A 30 -10.13 19.04 14.31
C ALA A 30 -11.52 18.67 13.75
N THR A 31 -12.41 19.67 13.57
CA THR A 31 -13.77 19.46 13.08
C THR A 31 -13.83 19.22 11.56
N ARG A 32 -12.90 19.76 10.76
CA ARG A 32 -12.91 19.58 9.31
C ARG A 32 -11.77 18.67 8.85
N ARG A 33 -11.92 17.37 9.16
CA ARG A 33 -10.99 16.33 8.67
C ARG A 33 -10.89 16.36 7.15
N LEU A 34 -9.67 16.35 6.63
CA LEU A 34 -9.45 16.33 5.19
C LEU A 34 -9.85 14.97 4.58
N PRO A 35 -10.50 14.98 3.39
CA PRO A 35 -10.82 13.75 2.69
C PRO A 35 -9.56 13.08 2.15
N LEU A 36 -9.42 11.79 2.40
CA LEU A 36 -8.33 10.97 1.87
C LEU A 36 -8.67 10.41 0.48
N PRO A 37 -7.67 10.18 -0.39
CA PRO A 37 -7.88 9.46 -1.63
C PRO A 37 -8.46 8.06 -1.38
N HIS A 38 -9.47 7.68 -2.14
CA HIS A 38 -10.12 6.37 -2.09
C HIS A 38 -9.87 5.63 -3.40
N PRO A 39 -9.78 4.28 -3.41
CA PRO A 39 -9.62 3.49 -4.62
C PRO A 39 -10.69 3.71 -5.70
N ASP A 40 -11.88 4.17 -5.31
CA ASP A 40 -13.01 4.41 -6.21
C ASP A 40 -13.12 5.87 -6.69
N ASP A 41 -12.21 6.74 -6.27
CA ASP A 41 -12.21 8.14 -6.71
C ASP A 41 -11.85 8.25 -8.21
N ASP A 42 -12.45 9.21 -8.90
CA ASP A 42 -12.02 9.60 -10.24
C ASP A 42 -10.72 10.45 -10.21
N LEU A 43 -10.07 10.65 -11.36
CA LEU A 43 -8.82 11.43 -11.43
C LEU A 43 -8.97 12.89 -10.98
N GLN A 44 -10.13 13.51 -11.20
CA GLN A 44 -10.36 14.90 -10.81
C GLN A 44 -10.50 15.00 -9.29
N GLN A 45 -11.22 14.05 -8.67
CA GLN A 45 -11.35 13.92 -7.23
C GLN A 45 -10.00 13.66 -6.57
N ILE A 46 -9.19 12.75 -7.12
CA ILE A 46 -7.84 12.47 -6.60
C ILE A 46 -6.96 13.71 -6.72
N ALA A 47 -6.94 14.38 -7.88
CA ALA A 47 -6.16 15.60 -8.07
C ALA A 47 -6.53 16.66 -7.04
N LYS A 48 -7.83 16.93 -6.86
CA LYS A 48 -8.33 17.89 -5.87
C LYS A 48 -7.93 17.52 -4.45
N LYS A 49 -8.12 16.26 -4.04
CA LYS A 49 -7.72 15.78 -2.70
C LYS A 49 -6.22 15.89 -2.48
N MET A 50 -5.41 15.54 -3.49
CA MET A 50 -3.94 15.65 -3.42
C MET A 50 -3.48 17.11 -3.34
N GLU A 51 -4.13 18.04 -4.04
CA GLU A 51 -3.87 19.48 -3.93
C GLU A 51 -4.21 20.01 -2.52
N ASP A 52 -5.36 19.62 -1.97
CA ASP A 52 -5.76 20.01 -0.61
C ASP A 52 -4.78 19.46 0.45
N LEU A 53 -4.29 18.23 0.28
CA LEU A 53 -3.27 17.64 1.15
C LEU A 53 -1.90 18.32 0.97
N ALA A 54 -1.51 18.67 -0.25
CA ALA A 54 -0.26 19.38 -0.52
C ALA A 54 -0.24 20.75 0.18
N ARG A 55 -1.35 21.49 0.18
CA ARG A 55 -1.48 22.76 0.91
C ARG A 55 -1.24 22.59 2.42
N VAL A 56 -1.69 21.49 3.02
CA VAL A 56 -1.42 21.23 4.45
C VAL A 56 0.06 21.02 4.73
N VAL A 57 0.77 20.33 3.83
CA VAL A 57 2.22 20.13 3.94
C VAL A 57 2.96 21.45 3.73
N GLU A 58 2.55 22.25 2.76
CA GLU A 58 3.11 23.60 2.50
C GLU A 58 2.92 24.54 3.69
N ASP A 59 1.78 24.44 4.39
CA ASP A 59 1.51 25.15 5.64
C ASP A 59 2.36 24.64 6.85
N GLY A 60 3.14 23.57 6.68
CA GLY A 60 3.96 22.97 7.74
C GLY A 60 3.17 22.18 8.78
N LYS A 61 1.93 21.76 8.46
CA LYS A 61 1.05 21.04 9.39
C LYS A 61 1.12 19.53 9.15
N SER A 62 0.92 18.73 10.20
CA SER A 62 0.86 17.26 10.07
C SER A 62 -0.37 16.77 9.29
N LEU A 63 -0.15 15.96 8.25
CA LEU A 63 -1.18 15.24 7.51
C LEU A 63 -1.92 14.23 8.40
N ALA A 64 -1.20 13.51 9.26
CA ALA A 64 -1.80 12.51 10.15
C ALA A 64 -2.81 13.14 11.12
N ILE A 65 -2.47 14.28 11.72
CA ILE A 65 -3.39 15.03 12.59
C ILE A 65 -4.59 15.53 11.78
N ARG A 66 -4.35 16.15 10.61
CA ARG A 66 -5.41 16.76 9.77
C ARG A 66 -6.39 15.76 9.17
N THR A 67 -5.94 14.54 8.93
CA THR A 67 -6.78 13.45 8.43
C THR A 67 -7.42 12.65 9.57
N GLY A 68 -7.07 12.97 10.82
CA GLY A 68 -7.56 12.29 12.02
C GLY A 68 -7.09 10.84 12.10
N TYR A 69 -5.87 10.55 11.64
CA TYR A 69 -5.21 9.24 11.68
C TYR A 69 -6.00 8.09 10.99
N ARG A 70 -6.96 8.40 10.11
CA ARG A 70 -7.88 7.39 9.54
C ARG A 70 -7.18 6.30 8.74
N ASP A 71 -6.09 6.65 8.05
CA ASP A 71 -5.29 5.74 7.21
C ASP A 71 -4.04 5.19 7.92
N ALA A 72 -3.82 5.62 9.17
CA ALA A 72 -2.71 5.15 9.96
C ALA A 72 -3.06 3.74 10.51
N LYS A 73 -2.06 2.84 10.64
CA LYS A 73 -2.31 1.43 11.00
C LYS A 73 -3.08 1.27 12.31
N ASN A 74 -2.76 2.11 13.29
CA ASN A 74 -3.48 2.23 14.55
C ASN A 74 -4.21 3.58 14.55
N GLN A 75 -5.53 3.56 14.72
CA GLN A 75 -6.34 4.78 14.83
C GLN A 75 -6.21 5.40 16.23
N GLU A 76 -6.12 4.56 17.27
CA GLU A 76 -5.78 4.98 18.62
C GLU A 76 -4.27 5.25 18.69
N ARG A 77 -3.91 6.48 19.07
CA ARG A 77 -2.53 6.99 19.16
C ARG A 77 -2.16 7.43 20.56
N ASP A 78 -3.00 7.11 21.54
CA ASP A 78 -2.58 7.20 22.93
C ASP A 78 -2.00 5.84 23.32
N PRO A 79 -0.68 5.72 23.54
CA PRO A 79 -0.05 4.48 23.96
C PRO A 79 -0.63 3.97 25.27
N ILE A 80 -1.15 4.85 26.12
CA ILE A 80 -1.79 4.49 27.38
C ILE A 80 -3.14 3.82 27.10
N GLN A 81 -3.95 4.31 26.16
CA GLN A 81 -5.23 3.68 25.81
C GLN A 81 -5.02 2.32 25.14
N VAL A 82 -4.06 2.22 24.21
CA VAL A 82 -3.70 0.94 23.58
C VAL A 82 -3.24 -0.06 24.63
N ALA A 83 -2.40 0.36 25.57
CA ALA A 83 -1.96 -0.50 26.65
C ALA A 83 -3.10 -0.89 27.61
N LYS A 84 -3.99 0.04 27.98
CA LYS A 84 -5.17 -0.22 28.83
C LYS A 84 -6.08 -1.29 28.26
N GLN A 85 -6.28 -1.33 26.94
CA GLN A 85 -7.06 -2.37 26.27
C GLN A 85 -6.44 -3.77 26.41
N ALA A 86 -5.12 -3.85 26.58
CA ALA A 86 -4.37 -5.10 26.76
C ALA A 86 -4.11 -5.44 28.24
N MET A 87 -4.48 -4.56 29.19
CA MET A 87 -4.26 -4.76 30.62
C MET A 87 -5.32 -5.68 31.23
N THR A 88 -4.92 -6.46 32.24
CA THR A 88 -5.88 -7.14 33.12
C THR A 88 -6.50 -6.14 34.11
N PRO A 89 -7.66 -6.43 34.75
CA PRO A 89 -8.25 -5.51 35.72
C PRO A 89 -7.31 -5.11 36.85
N ALA A 90 -6.54 -6.06 37.40
CA ALA A 90 -5.57 -5.79 38.46
C ALA A 90 -4.41 -4.89 38.01
N GLU A 91 -3.94 -5.05 36.77
CA GLU A 91 -2.93 -4.16 36.18
C GLU A 91 -3.47 -2.74 35.99
N LEU A 92 -4.71 -2.60 35.49
CA LEU A 92 -5.36 -1.31 35.26
C LEU A 92 -5.63 -0.56 36.57
N ASP A 93 -6.13 -1.24 37.59
CA ASP A 93 -6.38 -0.65 38.92
C ASP A 93 -5.09 -0.12 39.54
N GLN A 94 -4.02 -0.91 39.53
CA GLN A 94 -2.72 -0.48 40.06
C GLN A 94 -2.10 0.65 39.24
N TYR A 95 -2.17 0.59 37.90
CA TYR A 95 -1.67 1.66 37.05
C TYR A 95 -2.42 2.97 37.26
N THR A 96 -3.75 2.89 37.42
CA THR A 96 -4.60 4.08 37.69
C THR A 96 -4.30 4.66 39.07
N ALA A 97 -4.14 3.83 40.10
CA ALA A 97 -3.75 4.27 41.44
C ALA A 97 -2.36 4.93 41.44
N TRP A 98 -1.37 4.30 40.81
CA TRP A 98 -0.01 4.85 40.68
C TRP A 98 0.00 6.19 39.93
N SER A 99 -0.68 6.27 38.77
CA SER A 99 -0.78 7.51 37.99
C SER A 99 -1.56 8.62 38.70
N ALA A 100 -2.42 8.28 39.66
CA ALA A 100 -3.07 9.24 40.56
C ALA A 100 -2.16 9.75 41.70
N GLY A 101 -0.91 9.29 41.77
CA GLY A 101 0.08 9.74 42.76
C GLY A 101 0.19 8.88 44.02
N VAL A 102 -0.26 7.62 43.98
CA VAL A 102 -0.02 6.69 45.09
C VAL A 102 1.49 6.39 45.19
N ASN A 103 2.06 6.63 46.38
CA ASN A 103 3.47 6.42 46.63
C ASN A 103 3.83 4.93 46.68
N MET A 104 4.89 4.56 45.98
CA MET A 104 5.46 3.22 46.04
C MET A 104 6.33 3.04 47.29
N PRO A 105 6.39 1.83 47.88
CA PRO A 105 7.30 1.53 48.98
C PRO A 105 8.76 1.78 48.58
N SER A 106 9.57 2.20 49.54
CA SER A 106 11.01 2.41 49.33
C SER A 106 11.70 1.12 48.89
N PHE A 107 12.60 1.22 47.92
CA PHE A 107 13.36 0.09 47.38
C PHE A 107 14.86 0.30 47.59
N ASP A 108 15.57 -0.68 48.16
CA ASP A 108 17.02 -0.62 48.32
C ASP A 108 17.71 -1.26 47.11
N TRP A 109 18.18 -0.44 46.16
CA TRP A 109 18.80 -0.85 44.90
C TRP A 109 20.11 -1.64 45.05
N ASN A 110 20.75 -1.57 46.22
CA ASN A 110 22.00 -2.27 46.49
C ASN A 110 21.75 -3.61 47.18
N ALA A 111 20.83 -3.66 48.14
CA ALA A 111 20.51 -4.88 48.87
C ALA A 111 19.56 -5.82 48.09
N ASN A 112 18.63 -5.27 47.33
CA ASN A 112 17.54 -6.03 46.71
C ASN A 112 17.93 -6.61 45.33
N ARG A 113 18.92 -7.51 45.30
CA ARG A 113 19.38 -8.17 44.08
C ARG A 113 19.16 -9.67 44.13
N LYS A 114 18.76 -10.27 43.00
CA LYS A 114 18.66 -11.71 42.83
C LYS A 114 19.10 -12.11 41.43
N ALA A 115 19.95 -13.13 41.32
CA ALA A 115 20.40 -13.63 40.02
C ALA A 115 19.19 -14.08 39.17
N VAL A 116 19.13 -13.61 37.93
CA VAL A 116 18.10 -14.01 36.96
C VAL A 116 18.33 -15.47 36.57
N ARG A 117 17.42 -16.36 36.96
CA ARG A 117 17.42 -17.75 36.51
C ARG A 117 16.71 -17.85 35.16
N GLY A 118 17.38 -18.42 34.15
CA GLY A 118 16.79 -18.67 32.84
C GLY A 118 17.71 -18.36 31.67
N GLY A 119 17.19 -18.52 30.45
CA GLY A 119 17.89 -18.22 29.21
C GLY A 119 17.77 -16.76 28.76
N VAL A 120 18.20 -16.49 27.52
CA VAL A 120 18.21 -15.14 26.91
C VAL A 120 16.84 -14.45 26.96
N GLY A 121 15.75 -15.20 26.74
CA GLY A 121 14.39 -14.63 26.81
C GLY A 121 13.99 -14.15 28.21
N SER A 122 14.41 -14.87 29.26
CA SER A 122 14.18 -14.44 30.65
C SER A 122 14.95 -13.17 30.96
N GLN A 123 16.22 -13.09 30.53
CA GLN A 123 17.04 -11.88 30.69
C GLN A 123 16.40 -10.66 30.04
N GLN A 124 15.90 -10.79 28.80
CA GLN A 124 15.21 -9.71 28.11
C GLN A 124 13.95 -9.25 28.85
N ARG A 125 13.14 -10.19 29.36
CA ARG A 125 11.93 -9.85 30.14
C ARG A 125 12.28 -9.07 31.41
N PHE A 126 13.30 -9.50 32.16
CA PHE A 126 13.72 -8.79 33.37
C PHE A 126 14.40 -7.45 33.07
N GLN A 127 15.03 -7.31 31.90
CA GLN A 127 15.52 -6.01 31.44
C GLN A 127 14.37 -5.03 31.18
N GLU A 128 13.27 -5.48 30.57
CA GLU A 128 12.06 -4.66 30.40
C GLU A 128 11.43 -4.30 31.74
N TYR A 129 11.43 -5.23 32.70
CA TYR A 129 10.93 -4.96 34.05
C TYR A 129 11.80 -3.94 34.78
N ALA A 130 13.11 -4.05 34.66
CA ALA A 130 14.04 -3.09 35.23
C ALA A 130 13.82 -1.68 34.65
N ALA A 131 13.62 -1.55 33.34
CA ALA A 131 13.29 -0.28 32.71
C ALA A 131 11.94 0.29 33.19
N ALA A 132 10.94 -0.56 33.42
CA ALA A 132 9.66 -0.12 33.99
C ALA A 132 9.80 0.29 35.48
N MET A 133 10.68 -0.36 36.24
CA MET A 133 10.99 0.05 37.61
C MET A 133 11.68 1.41 37.66
N ASP A 134 12.56 1.71 36.71
CA ASP A 134 13.17 3.04 36.57
C ASP A 134 12.09 4.13 36.42
N GLU A 135 11.06 3.89 35.58
CA GLU A 135 9.91 4.81 35.40
C GLU A 135 9.02 4.92 36.66
N ILE A 136 8.73 3.81 37.33
CA ILE A 136 7.85 3.78 38.51
C ILE A 136 8.48 4.47 39.73
N TRP A 137 9.76 4.22 39.98
CA TRP A 137 10.48 4.74 41.16
C TRP A 137 11.33 5.99 40.87
N GLN A 138 11.30 6.51 39.63
CA GLN A 138 12.12 7.66 39.20
C GLN A 138 13.61 7.46 39.51
N HIS A 139 14.09 6.25 39.27
CA HIS A 139 15.49 5.86 39.46
C HIS A 139 16.10 5.52 38.10
N GLU A 140 17.39 5.74 37.91
CA GLU A 140 18.08 5.37 36.67
C GLU A 140 19.08 4.23 36.92
N GLY A 141 19.07 3.23 36.04
CA GLY A 141 20.08 2.17 36.07
C GLY A 141 19.68 0.96 36.91
N THR A 142 18.40 0.66 37.01
CA THR A 142 17.94 -0.59 37.62
C THR A 142 18.49 -1.79 36.83
N SER A 143 19.07 -2.77 37.54
CA SER A 143 19.56 -4.00 36.92
C SER A 143 18.44 -5.04 36.77
N PRO A 144 18.55 -6.00 35.83
CA PRO A 144 17.63 -7.14 35.75
C PRO A 144 17.55 -7.97 37.03
N GLU A 145 18.60 -7.95 37.86
CA GLU A 145 18.65 -8.64 39.15
C GLU A 145 17.74 -8.00 40.20
N ASN A 146 17.59 -6.67 40.16
CA ASN A 146 16.64 -5.95 41.02
C ASN A 146 15.20 -6.36 40.67
N ALA A 147 14.88 -6.44 39.38
CA ALA A 147 13.58 -6.88 38.91
C ALA A 147 13.29 -8.34 39.28
N ALA A 148 14.29 -9.23 39.20
CA ALA A 148 14.16 -10.61 39.65
C ALA A 148 13.93 -10.73 41.16
N TRP A 149 14.54 -9.86 41.96
CA TRP A 149 14.27 -9.79 43.40
C TRP A 149 12.84 -9.30 43.68
N LEU A 150 12.37 -8.27 42.97
CA LEU A 150 11.01 -7.72 43.09
C LEU A 150 9.94 -8.79 42.86
N VAL A 151 10.08 -9.57 41.78
CA VAL A 151 9.11 -10.63 41.44
C VAL A 151 8.95 -11.68 42.56
N VAL A 152 10.00 -11.91 43.35
CA VAL A 152 9.96 -12.90 44.44
C VAL A 152 9.46 -12.31 45.75
N ASN A 153 9.85 -11.07 46.07
CA ASN A 153 9.62 -10.50 47.40
C ASN A 153 8.47 -9.48 47.45
N MET A 154 8.09 -8.89 46.33
CA MET A 154 7.05 -7.86 46.22
C MET A 154 6.02 -8.25 45.16
N THR A 155 5.41 -9.42 45.34
CA THR A 155 4.45 -9.99 44.38
C THR A 155 3.27 -9.08 44.09
N TYR A 156 2.83 -8.28 45.07
CA TYR A 156 1.75 -7.31 44.93
C TYR A 156 2.07 -6.17 43.94
N ALA A 157 3.35 -5.86 43.69
CA ALA A 157 3.77 -4.79 42.77
C ALA A 157 3.95 -5.28 41.32
N ILE A 158 3.90 -6.60 41.09
CA ILE A 158 4.08 -7.19 39.75
C ILE A 158 3.06 -6.67 38.73
N PRO A 159 1.74 -6.58 39.03
CA PRO A 159 0.77 -6.08 38.06
C PRO A 159 1.09 -4.66 37.59
N LEU A 160 1.51 -3.76 38.48
CA LEU A 160 1.94 -2.41 38.10
C LEU A 160 3.14 -2.42 37.15
N VAL A 161 4.18 -3.20 37.45
CA VAL A 161 5.36 -3.30 36.59
C VAL A 161 4.96 -3.81 35.20
N ILE A 162 4.11 -4.85 35.13
CA ILE A 162 3.60 -5.38 33.86
C ILE A 162 2.79 -4.32 33.10
N ALA A 163 1.96 -3.53 33.80
CA ALA A 163 1.18 -2.45 33.20
C ALA A 163 2.09 -1.40 32.53
N VAL A 164 3.12 -0.94 33.24
CA VAL A 164 4.09 0.03 32.70
C VAL A 164 4.89 -0.55 31.52
N VAL A 165 5.27 -1.83 31.58
CA VAL A 165 5.89 -2.52 30.43
C VAL A 165 4.95 -2.55 29.22
N LYS A 166 3.64 -2.79 29.42
CA LYS A 166 2.66 -2.75 28.33
C LYS A 166 2.54 -1.36 27.71
N VAL A 167 2.59 -0.30 28.51
CA VAL A 167 2.64 1.09 28.01
C VAL A 167 3.92 1.34 27.21
N ALA A 168 5.07 0.94 27.72
CA ALA A 168 6.35 1.11 27.02
C ALA A 168 6.39 0.32 25.69
N ARG A 169 5.84 -0.89 25.67
CA ARG A 169 5.68 -1.68 24.45
C ARG A 169 4.71 -1.02 23.47
N ALA A 170 3.57 -0.53 23.94
CA ALA A 170 2.63 0.21 23.09
C ALA A 170 3.28 1.45 22.45
N ARG A 171 4.05 2.24 23.21
CA ARG A 171 4.86 3.37 22.68
C ARG A 171 5.79 2.91 21.56
N LYS A 172 6.54 1.82 21.80
CA LYS A 172 7.48 1.26 20.81
C LYS A 172 6.76 0.72 19.56
N ASP A 173 5.63 0.06 19.73
CA ASP A 173 4.84 -0.51 18.64
C ASP A 173 4.22 0.59 17.77
N LEU A 174 3.76 1.68 18.39
CA LEU A 174 3.22 2.86 17.70
C LEU A 174 4.30 3.63 16.92
N ALA A 175 5.53 3.68 17.45
CA ALA A 175 6.73 4.15 16.76
C ALA A 175 7.28 3.15 15.71
N GLY A 176 6.60 2.02 15.47
CA GLY A 176 7.01 1.03 14.46
C GLY A 176 8.33 0.33 14.78
N GLY A 177 8.76 0.33 16.05
CA GLY A 177 10.04 -0.20 16.50
C GLY A 177 11.25 0.67 16.17
N SER A 178 11.05 1.82 15.52
CA SER A 178 12.12 2.82 15.31
C SER A 178 12.45 3.48 16.65
N LYS A 179 13.75 3.74 16.88
CA LYS A 179 14.21 4.59 17.99
C LYS A 179 14.40 6.05 17.56
N GLU A 180 14.41 6.29 16.25
CA GLU A 180 14.73 7.60 15.67
C GLU A 180 13.50 8.45 15.41
N LEU A 181 12.34 7.81 15.27
CA LEU A 181 11.07 8.46 14.96
C LEU A 181 10.17 8.42 16.18
N ASP A 182 9.58 9.55 16.52
CA ASP A 182 8.52 9.60 17.49
C ASP A 182 7.24 8.95 16.93
N GLU A 183 6.30 8.60 17.81
CA GLU A 183 5.02 8.00 17.43
C GLU A 183 4.25 8.86 16.41
N ILE A 184 4.25 10.18 16.60
CA ILE A 184 3.51 11.10 15.74
C ILE A 184 4.17 11.20 14.36
N GLU A 185 5.50 11.23 14.32
CA GLU A 185 6.27 11.23 13.07
C GLU A 185 6.06 9.93 12.29
N MET A 186 5.97 8.80 13.01
CA MET A 186 5.67 7.52 12.40
C MET A 186 4.24 7.50 11.83
N ALA A 187 3.28 8.07 12.54
CA ALA A 187 1.91 8.20 12.03
C ALA A 187 1.84 9.10 10.77
N GLU A 188 2.59 10.21 10.76
CA GLU A 188 2.75 11.10 9.60
C GLU A 188 3.27 10.33 8.38
N MET A 189 4.40 9.63 8.55
CA MET A 189 5.02 8.86 7.48
C MET A 189 4.10 7.77 6.94
N GLN A 190 3.41 7.03 7.82
CA GLN A 190 2.45 5.99 7.41
C GLN A 190 1.29 6.58 6.60
N THR A 191 0.74 7.71 7.07
CA THR A 191 -0.38 8.39 6.42
C THR A 191 0.02 8.90 5.04
N ALA A 192 1.15 9.61 4.95
CA ALA A 192 1.70 10.10 3.69
C ALA A 192 1.96 8.96 2.69
N HIS A 193 2.58 7.86 3.15
CA HIS A 193 2.84 6.71 2.30
C HIS A 193 1.54 6.08 1.77
N LYS A 194 0.52 5.95 2.61
CA LYS A 194 -0.79 5.39 2.21
C LYS A 194 -1.49 6.28 1.18
N ILE A 195 -1.53 7.60 1.41
CA ILE A 195 -2.08 8.60 0.48
C ILE A 195 -1.43 8.45 -0.90
N VAL A 196 -0.09 8.47 -0.96
CA VAL A 196 0.66 8.39 -2.21
C VAL A 196 0.42 7.04 -2.91
N SER A 197 0.42 5.94 -2.16
CA SER A 197 0.16 4.61 -2.71
C SER A 197 -1.21 4.54 -3.40
N VAL A 198 -2.27 4.98 -2.72
CA VAL A 198 -3.63 4.94 -3.28
C VAL A 198 -3.75 5.84 -4.51
N ALA A 199 -3.20 7.06 -4.46
CA ALA A 199 -3.21 7.98 -5.60
C ALA A 199 -2.48 7.40 -6.82
N MET A 200 -1.31 6.79 -6.61
CA MET A 200 -0.53 6.15 -7.67
C MET A 200 -1.23 4.93 -8.25
N ASP A 201 -1.88 4.11 -7.43
CA ASP A 201 -2.63 2.95 -7.90
C ASP A 201 -3.79 3.37 -8.81
N ASN A 202 -4.53 4.41 -8.42
CA ASN A 202 -5.62 4.94 -9.23
C ASN A 202 -5.12 5.56 -10.55
N MET A 203 -4.04 6.35 -10.51
CA MET A 203 -3.41 6.89 -11.72
C MET A 203 -2.98 5.76 -12.66
N ASN A 204 -2.37 4.70 -12.12
CA ASN A 204 -1.96 3.53 -12.89
C ASN A 204 -3.16 2.77 -13.49
N GLN A 205 -4.29 2.68 -12.78
CA GLN A 205 -5.52 2.10 -13.33
C GLN A 205 -5.99 2.87 -14.57
N VAL A 206 -6.03 4.21 -14.51
CA VAL A 206 -6.47 5.02 -15.65
C VAL A 206 -5.49 4.94 -16.82
N VAL A 207 -4.18 5.00 -16.56
CA VAL A 207 -3.16 4.82 -17.62
C VAL A 207 -3.32 3.46 -18.31
N ARG A 208 -3.64 2.39 -17.57
CA ARG A 208 -3.95 1.07 -18.14
C ARG A 208 -5.18 1.10 -19.05
N GLN A 209 -6.27 1.75 -18.60
CA GLN A 209 -7.49 1.88 -19.40
C GLN A 209 -7.23 2.68 -20.69
N VAL A 210 -6.51 3.80 -20.61
CA VAL A 210 -6.13 4.62 -21.77
C VAL A 210 -5.33 3.80 -22.77
N ARG A 211 -4.34 3.03 -22.31
CA ARG A 211 -3.54 2.15 -23.19
C ARG A 211 -4.41 1.09 -23.88
N LEU A 212 -5.34 0.47 -23.16
CA LEU A 212 -6.25 -0.52 -23.72
C LEU A 212 -7.18 0.09 -24.78
N LEU A 213 -7.78 1.24 -24.50
CA LEU A 213 -8.62 1.96 -25.46
C LEU A 213 -7.83 2.42 -26.68
N SER A 214 -6.64 2.98 -26.50
CA SER A 214 -5.74 3.37 -27.59
C SER A 214 -5.43 2.19 -28.50
N SER A 215 -5.08 1.02 -27.92
CA SER A 215 -4.81 -0.19 -28.70
C SER A 215 -6.02 -0.64 -29.52
N ARG A 216 -7.24 -0.56 -28.96
CA ARG A 216 -8.48 -0.89 -29.68
C ARG A 216 -8.76 0.10 -30.82
N ILE A 217 -8.53 1.40 -30.60
CA ILE A 217 -8.67 2.44 -31.63
C ILE A 217 -7.68 2.21 -32.77
N ASP A 218 -6.41 1.95 -32.45
CA ASP A 218 -5.37 1.68 -33.46
C ASP A 218 -5.69 0.43 -34.28
N HIS A 219 -6.21 -0.62 -33.64
CA HIS A 219 -6.66 -1.81 -34.34
C HIS A 219 -7.83 -1.53 -35.30
N ALA A 220 -8.87 -0.81 -34.83
CA ALA A 220 -10.01 -0.43 -35.66
C ALA A 220 -9.57 0.46 -36.84
N LYS A 221 -8.70 1.44 -36.58
CA LYS A 221 -8.09 2.29 -37.61
C LYS A 221 -7.34 1.46 -38.66
N ALA A 222 -6.54 0.48 -38.26
CA ALA A 222 -5.83 -0.39 -39.18
C ALA A 222 -6.77 -1.17 -40.11
N ILE A 223 -7.90 -1.67 -39.60
CA ILE A 223 -8.93 -2.35 -40.41
C ILE A 223 -9.55 -1.39 -41.44
N ILE A 224 -9.93 -0.18 -41.00
CA ILE A 224 -10.52 0.84 -41.88
C ILE A 224 -9.54 1.24 -42.98
N GLN A 225 -8.28 1.51 -42.62
CA GLN A 225 -7.22 1.84 -43.57
C GLN A 225 -6.96 0.69 -44.56
N ALA A 226 -6.95 -0.56 -44.08
CA ALA A 226 -6.80 -1.71 -44.97
C ALA A 226 -7.92 -1.77 -46.01
N ARG A 227 -9.18 -1.52 -45.61
CA ARG A 227 -10.32 -1.45 -46.54
C ARG A 227 -10.21 -0.27 -47.50
N GLU A 228 -9.83 0.91 -47.00
CA GLU A 228 -9.60 2.10 -47.81
C GLU A 228 -8.54 1.83 -48.88
N HIS A 229 -7.43 1.20 -48.51
CA HIS A 229 -6.37 0.80 -49.44
C HIS A 229 -6.86 -0.22 -50.47
N ALA A 230 -7.70 -1.18 -50.08
CA ALA A 230 -8.30 -2.16 -50.99
C ALA A 230 -9.30 -1.55 -51.98
N ILE A 231 -9.94 -0.42 -51.64
CA ILE A 231 -10.80 0.33 -52.56
C ILE A 231 -9.94 1.20 -53.48
N LYS A 232 -8.96 1.92 -52.91
CA LYS A 232 -8.02 2.76 -53.65
C LYS A 232 -7.24 1.96 -54.71
N SER A 233 -6.85 0.73 -54.43
CA SER A 233 -6.18 -0.13 -55.40
C SER A 233 -7.03 -0.49 -56.62
N LYS A 234 -8.36 -0.34 -56.56
CA LYS A 234 -9.27 -0.53 -57.71
C LYS A 234 -9.42 0.72 -58.58
N MET A 235 -9.03 1.89 -58.08
CA MET A 235 -9.09 3.14 -58.84
C MET A 235 -7.90 3.21 -59.78
N GLU A 236 -8.13 3.21 -61.09
CA GLU A 236 -7.08 3.19 -62.12
C GLU A 236 -6.15 4.43 -62.08
N SER A 237 -6.67 5.55 -61.58
CA SER A 237 -5.90 6.79 -61.37
C SER A 237 -5.10 6.81 -60.06
N TRP A 238 -5.33 5.87 -59.13
CA TRP A 238 -4.67 5.89 -57.83
C TRP A 238 -3.28 5.27 -57.90
N ARG A 239 -2.25 6.11 -57.74
CA ARG A 239 -0.87 5.64 -57.53
C ARG A 239 -0.59 5.56 -56.04
N PRO A 240 -0.13 4.41 -55.52
CA PRO A 240 0.27 4.30 -54.12
C PRO A 240 1.27 5.40 -53.79
N LYS A 241 1.00 6.18 -52.73
CA LYS A 241 1.93 7.19 -52.26
C LYS A 241 3.19 6.45 -51.81
N GLN A 242 4.24 6.50 -52.63
CA GLN A 242 5.50 5.89 -52.29
C GLN A 242 6.08 6.63 -51.09
N ASP A 243 6.22 5.93 -49.98
CA ASP A 243 6.82 6.45 -48.76
C ASP A 243 8.24 6.99 -49.09
N PRO A 244 8.53 8.28 -48.85
CA PRO A 244 9.82 8.89 -49.19
C PRO A 244 11.00 8.14 -48.56
N ILE A 245 10.80 7.54 -47.38
CA ILE A 245 11.81 6.71 -46.73
C ILE A 245 12.07 5.44 -47.53
N ASN A 246 11.02 4.78 -48.05
CA ASN A 246 11.16 3.61 -48.91
C ASN A 246 11.74 3.94 -50.28
N LYS A 247 11.48 5.14 -50.82
CA LYS A 247 12.17 5.66 -52.01
C LYS A 247 13.67 5.85 -51.75
N GLN A 248 14.04 6.51 -50.64
CA GLN A 248 15.43 6.72 -50.27
C GLN A 248 16.16 5.39 -50.02
N ARG A 249 15.51 4.42 -49.37
CA ARG A 249 16.07 3.07 -49.17
C ARG A 249 16.26 2.33 -50.48
N ALA A 250 15.28 2.38 -51.39
CA ALA A 250 15.40 1.80 -52.71
C ALA A 250 16.54 2.43 -53.53
N PHE A 251 16.70 3.77 -53.45
CA PHE A 251 17.84 4.48 -54.05
C PHE A 251 19.19 4.01 -53.49
N LEU A 252 19.25 3.73 -52.19
CA LEU A 252 20.44 3.21 -51.51
C LEU A 252 20.62 1.68 -51.64
N GLY A 253 19.82 0.98 -52.45
CA GLY A 253 19.87 -0.49 -52.57
C GLY A 253 19.46 -1.26 -51.32
N LYS A 254 18.81 -0.60 -50.34
CA LYS A 254 18.32 -1.21 -49.10
C LYS A 254 16.89 -1.72 -49.27
N SER A 255 16.57 -2.83 -48.62
CA SER A 255 15.20 -3.37 -48.59
C SER A 255 14.20 -2.35 -48.03
N ARG A 256 13.00 -2.31 -48.64
CA ARG A 256 11.86 -1.49 -48.21
C ARG A 256 11.40 -1.88 -46.81
N ILE A 257 11.07 -0.89 -45.98
CA ILE A 257 10.41 -1.07 -44.69
C ILE A 257 8.98 -1.56 -44.96
N GLY A 258 8.61 -2.70 -44.37
CA GLY A 258 7.31 -3.35 -44.60
C GLY A 258 7.24 -4.23 -45.86
N GLY A 259 8.34 -4.40 -46.62
CA GLY A 259 8.39 -5.46 -47.63
C GLY A 259 8.22 -6.82 -46.97
N SER A 260 7.59 -7.78 -47.67
CA SER A 260 7.33 -9.13 -47.16
C SER A 260 8.60 -9.69 -46.50
N PHE A 261 8.57 -9.78 -45.17
CA PHE A 261 9.66 -10.32 -44.40
C PHE A 261 9.62 -11.84 -44.63
N ASP A 262 10.56 -12.34 -45.42
CA ASP A 262 10.72 -13.77 -45.63
C ASP A 262 11.34 -14.38 -44.38
N ALA A 263 10.48 -14.72 -43.41
CA ALA A 263 10.89 -15.30 -42.13
C ALA A 263 11.68 -16.61 -42.32
N THR A 264 11.49 -17.31 -43.44
CA THR A 264 12.18 -18.57 -43.75
C THR A 264 13.67 -18.36 -44.02
N LYS A 265 14.07 -17.19 -44.53
CA LYS A 265 15.49 -16.83 -44.75
C LYS A 265 16.21 -16.44 -43.46
N VAL A 266 15.48 -16.00 -42.44
CA VAL A 266 16.07 -15.57 -41.16
C VAL A 266 16.28 -16.74 -40.21
N THR A 267 15.44 -17.78 -40.26
CA THR A 267 15.58 -18.99 -39.43
C THR A 267 16.81 -19.84 -39.78
N GLN A 268 17.44 -19.65 -40.93
CA GLN A 268 18.66 -20.39 -41.30
C GLN A 268 19.95 -19.79 -40.73
N ARG A 269 19.94 -18.57 -40.20
CA ARG A 269 21.07 -18.10 -39.40
C ARG A 269 20.96 -18.76 -38.04
N LYS A 270 21.78 -19.79 -37.80
CA LYS A 270 22.08 -20.37 -36.47
C LYS A 270 21.92 -19.27 -35.44
N ARG A 271 20.99 -19.41 -34.49
CA ARG A 271 20.88 -18.51 -33.34
C ARG A 271 22.29 -18.32 -32.80
N GLN A 272 22.92 -17.21 -33.13
CA GLN A 272 24.16 -16.82 -32.49
C GLN A 272 23.74 -16.63 -31.05
N ARG A 273 24.17 -17.55 -30.20
CA ARG A 273 23.97 -17.50 -28.76
C ARG A 273 24.40 -16.09 -28.37
N ARG A 274 23.44 -15.25 -27.99
CA ARG A 274 23.74 -13.89 -27.51
C ARG A 274 24.65 -14.11 -26.31
N VAL A 275 25.94 -13.94 -26.52
CA VAL A 275 26.90 -13.89 -25.44
C VAL A 275 26.44 -12.67 -24.63
N PRO A 276 26.15 -12.83 -23.33
CA PRO A 276 25.84 -11.69 -22.49
C PRO A 276 27.01 -10.71 -22.60
N LEU A 277 26.77 -9.57 -23.26
CA LEU A 277 27.74 -8.52 -23.58
C LEU A 277 28.25 -7.78 -22.32
N LEU A 278 28.11 -8.40 -21.15
CA LEU A 278 28.34 -7.83 -19.83
C LEU A 278 29.11 -8.80 -18.92
N THR A 279 29.91 -9.70 -19.51
CA THR A 279 30.67 -10.69 -18.74
C THR A 279 32.15 -10.78 -19.07
N GLU A 280 32.69 -10.00 -20.01
CA GLU A 280 34.10 -10.19 -20.45
C GLU A 280 35.04 -8.99 -20.28
N ASP A 281 34.65 -7.87 -19.66
CA ASP A 281 35.59 -6.76 -19.39
C ASP A 281 35.44 -6.16 -17.98
N ILE A 282 35.43 -7.01 -16.95
CA ILE A 282 35.91 -6.60 -15.62
C ILE A 282 37.10 -7.50 -15.31
N MET A 283 38.23 -7.14 -15.89
CA MET A 283 39.53 -7.59 -15.43
C MET A 283 39.71 -7.17 -13.97
N ASP A 284 39.91 -8.17 -13.13
CA ASP A 284 41.04 -8.23 -12.21
C ASP A 284 41.38 -6.94 -11.45
N MET A 285 40.60 -6.67 -10.39
CA MET A 285 41.08 -5.94 -9.23
C MET A 285 40.66 -6.73 -7.99
N GLY A 286 41.64 -7.38 -7.39
CA GLY A 286 41.49 -8.27 -6.25
C GLY A 286 40.75 -7.64 -5.07
N GLY A 287 39.92 -8.47 -4.44
CA GLY A 287 39.23 -8.15 -3.19
C GLY A 287 38.31 -9.30 -2.82
N GLY A 288 38.78 -10.18 -1.93
CA GLY A 288 38.11 -11.42 -1.58
C GLY A 288 36.67 -11.22 -1.12
N ALA A 289 35.78 -12.06 -1.66
CA ALA A 289 34.43 -12.21 -1.16
C ALA A 289 34.09 -13.69 -1.03
N GLN A 290 33.76 -14.04 0.21
CA GLN A 290 33.32 -15.35 0.66
C GLN A 290 32.10 -15.85 -0.13
N GLY A 291 32.07 -17.16 -0.35
CA GLY A 291 31.07 -17.83 -1.17
C GLY A 291 29.65 -17.74 -0.62
N ILE A 292 28.76 -17.19 -1.44
CA ILE A 292 27.32 -17.41 -1.33
C ILE A 292 26.95 -18.49 -2.36
N GLN A 293 26.90 -19.73 -1.90
CA GLN A 293 26.35 -20.85 -2.67
C GLN A 293 24.83 -20.67 -2.82
N ARG A 294 24.41 -20.13 -3.96
CA ARG A 294 23.01 -20.20 -4.41
C ARG A 294 22.70 -21.62 -4.87
N ARG A 295 22.02 -22.40 -4.03
CA ARG A 295 21.33 -23.64 -4.39
C ARG A 295 20.29 -23.34 -5.48
N SER A 296 20.57 -23.78 -6.70
CA SER A 296 19.58 -23.87 -7.77
C SER A 296 18.69 -25.08 -7.51
N GLY A 297 17.40 -24.80 -7.24
CA GLY A 297 16.36 -25.82 -7.14
C GLY A 297 16.19 -26.53 -8.48
N LYS A 298 16.49 -27.84 -8.47
CA LYS A 298 16.30 -28.77 -9.57
C LYS A 298 14.79 -29.04 -9.70
N ALA A 299 14.16 -28.44 -10.72
CA ALA A 299 12.78 -28.72 -11.08
C ALA A 299 12.68 -30.20 -11.54
N ALA A 300 12.00 -31.02 -10.75
CA ALA A 300 11.69 -32.40 -11.08
C ALA A 300 10.58 -32.45 -12.12
N ALA A 301 10.82 -33.24 -13.16
CA ALA A 301 9.88 -33.56 -14.22
C ALA A 301 8.65 -34.30 -13.65
N ARG A 302 7.47 -33.89 -14.12
CA ARG A 302 6.18 -34.52 -13.87
C ARG A 302 5.91 -35.55 -14.96
N PRO A 303 5.76 -36.85 -14.66
CA PRO A 303 5.24 -37.80 -15.63
C PRO A 303 3.70 -37.86 -15.56
N GLU A 304 3.07 -37.84 -16.74
CA GLU A 304 1.74 -38.40 -16.98
C GLU A 304 1.83 -39.93 -16.94
N ALA A 305 0.94 -40.58 -16.18
CA ALA A 305 0.37 -41.87 -16.55
C ALA A 305 -0.83 -42.19 -15.65
N ALA A 306 -1.83 -42.82 -16.27
CA ALA A 306 -3.13 -43.15 -15.76
C ALA A 306 -3.17 -44.38 -14.83
N ALA A 307 -4.36 -44.57 -14.26
CA ALA A 307 -4.99 -45.84 -13.85
C ALA A 307 -4.92 -46.28 -12.37
N SER A 308 -6.13 -46.66 -11.91
CA SER A 308 -6.52 -47.56 -10.83
C SER A 308 -6.17 -47.18 -9.38
N TRP A 309 -7.20 -46.74 -8.66
CA TRP A 309 -7.26 -46.78 -7.21
C TRP A 309 -8.33 -47.77 -6.74
N SER A 310 -7.90 -48.78 -5.98
CA SER A 310 -8.70 -49.47 -4.96
C SER A 310 -7.76 -49.91 -3.82
N PRO A 311 -8.28 -50.02 -2.58
CA PRO A 311 -7.51 -49.72 -1.38
C PRO A 311 -7.17 -50.96 -0.56
N SER A 312 -6.01 -50.99 0.10
CA SER A 312 -5.76 -51.72 1.36
C SER A 312 -4.31 -51.53 1.80
N GLY A 313 -4.06 -51.37 3.11
CA GLY A 313 -2.74 -51.57 3.71
C GLY A 313 -2.35 -50.53 4.76
N ALA A 314 -2.66 -50.83 6.02
CA ALA A 314 -2.14 -50.13 7.19
C ALA A 314 -0.63 -50.33 7.36
N PRO A 315 0.12 -49.35 7.91
CA PRO A 315 1.47 -49.59 8.38
C PRO A 315 1.52 -49.91 9.88
N VAL A 316 2.14 -51.08 10.08
CA VAL A 316 2.74 -51.72 11.24
C VAL A 316 3.50 -50.78 12.20
N LEU A 317 3.27 -51.05 13.49
CA LEU A 317 4.05 -50.69 14.67
C LEU A 317 5.53 -51.10 14.53
N THR A 318 6.45 -50.19 14.83
CA THR A 318 7.80 -50.57 15.33
C THR A 318 8.05 -49.92 16.67
N GLN A 319 8.15 -50.78 17.68
CA GLN A 319 8.60 -50.52 19.03
C GLN A 319 10.10 -50.16 19.02
N SER A 320 10.50 -49.23 19.88
CA SER A 320 11.85 -49.18 20.44
C SER A 320 11.73 -48.74 21.89
N SER A 321 12.07 -49.69 22.74
CA SER A 321 12.13 -49.70 24.20
C SER A 321 13.23 -48.74 24.69
N GLU A 322 12.95 -48.02 25.78
CA GLU A 322 13.54 -48.21 27.11
C GLU A 322 14.96 -47.65 27.26
N GLU A 323 15.09 -46.52 27.95
CA GLU A 323 15.86 -46.49 29.19
C GLU A 323 15.37 -45.35 30.11
N GLU A 324 15.18 -45.74 31.36
CA GLU A 324 14.55 -45.04 32.47
C GLU A 324 15.41 -43.90 33.03
N LEU A 325 14.77 -42.88 33.60
CA LEU A 325 15.19 -42.31 34.89
C LEU A 325 14.00 -41.58 35.54
N GLU A 326 13.58 -42.22 36.64
CA GLU A 326 12.61 -41.86 37.68
C GLU A 326 12.58 -40.38 38.06
N GLU A 327 11.40 -39.75 38.01
CA GLU A 327 10.43 -39.55 39.10
C GLU A 327 10.73 -38.38 40.04
N GLY A 328 9.78 -37.44 40.00
CA GLY A 328 9.68 -36.27 40.86
C GLY A 328 8.31 -35.63 40.66
N GLU A 329 7.26 -36.44 40.81
CA GLU A 329 5.87 -35.99 40.93
C GLU A 329 5.75 -35.01 42.10
N MET A 330 5.52 -33.73 41.80
CA MET A 330 4.85 -32.82 42.72
C MET A 330 3.40 -32.71 42.28
N GLY A 331 2.51 -33.22 43.13
CA GLY A 331 1.07 -33.24 42.92
C GLY A 331 0.48 -31.86 42.68
N ASP A 332 -0.16 -31.72 41.53
CA ASP A 332 -1.16 -30.71 41.23
C ASP A 332 -2.50 -31.18 41.82
N ASP A 333 -2.71 -30.95 43.12
CA ASP A 333 -4.06 -30.88 43.70
C ASP A 333 -4.62 -29.47 43.45
N MET A 334 -5.11 -29.24 42.23
CA MET A 334 -6.08 -28.17 41.98
C MET A 334 -7.46 -28.79 41.79
N GLU A 335 -8.20 -28.80 42.89
CA GLU A 335 -9.65 -28.93 42.98
C GLU A 335 -10.39 -28.38 41.75
N GLU A 336 -10.98 -29.29 40.99
CA GLU A 336 -12.07 -29.01 40.05
C GLU A 336 -13.26 -28.43 40.81
N ARG A 337 -13.38 -27.11 40.84
CA ARG A 337 -14.64 -26.44 41.16
C ARG A 337 -15.54 -26.41 39.93
N GLU A 338 -16.52 -27.31 39.92
CA GLU A 338 -17.69 -27.23 39.05
C GLU A 338 -18.39 -25.86 39.19
N PRO A 339 -18.71 -25.17 38.08
CA PRO A 339 -19.61 -24.02 38.14
C PRO A 339 -21.08 -24.48 38.25
N PRO A 340 -21.93 -23.76 39.01
CA PRO A 340 -23.32 -24.16 39.22
C PRO A 340 -24.15 -24.08 37.93
N ARG A 341 -24.89 -25.16 37.68
CA ARG A 341 -25.93 -25.30 36.64
C ARG A 341 -26.93 -24.14 36.71
N ALA A 342 -26.99 -23.35 35.65
CA ALA A 342 -28.08 -22.42 35.40
C ALA A 342 -29.35 -23.18 35.00
N ALA A 343 -30.47 -22.84 35.65
CA ALA A 343 -31.80 -23.34 35.32
C ALA A 343 -32.29 -22.83 33.95
N PRO A 344 -33.09 -23.61 33.21
CA PRO A 344 -33.67 -23.15 31.94
C PRO A 344 -34.85 -22.21 32.19
N LEU A 345 -34.70 -20.95 31.77
CA LEU A 345 -35.80 -19.99 31.64
C LEU A 345 -36.65 -20.35 30.42
N ALA A 346 -37.94 -20.52 30.68
CA ALA A 346 -39.00 -20.72 29.70
C ALA A 346 -39.08 -19.55 28.71
N ALA A 347 -39.13 -19.86 27.42
CA ALA A 347 -39.50 -18.93 26.36
C ALA A 347 -41.04 -18.86 26.25
N PRO A 348 -41.66 -17.67 26.26
CA PRO A 348 -43.02 -17.50 25.76
C PRO A 348 -42.96 -17.33 24.24
N GLY A 349 -43.73 -18.16 23.53
CA GLY A 349 -43.91 -18.04 22.09
C GLY A 349 -44.67 -16.76 21.72
N LEU A 350 -44.33 -16.19 20.57
CA LEU A 350 -45.15 -15.21 19.87
C LEU A 350 -44.88 -15.32 18.35
N ASN A 351 -45.92 -15.81 17.68
CA ASN A 351 -46.46 -15.40 16.39
C ASN A 351 -45.59 -15.45 15.12
N HIS A 352 -45.95 -16.44 14.29
CA HIS A 352 -46.04 -16.30 12.85
C HIS A 352 -46.89 -15.07 12.49
N ASP A 353 -46.30 -14.12 11.79
CA ASP A 353 -47.03 -13.20 10.91
C ASP A 353 -46.26 -13.05 9.59
N ASP A 354 -47.05 -13.04 8.53
CA ASP A 354 -46.71 -13.08 7.13
C ASP A 354 -45.73 -11.98 6.67
N VAL A 355 -44.64 -12.39 6.01
CA VAL A 355 -43.91 -11.51 5.09
C VAL A 355 -44.13 -12.01 3.67
N GLU A 356 -45.09 -11.36 3.05
CA GLU A 356 -45.48 -11.44 1.65
C GLU A 356 -44.26 -11.22 0.74
N MET A 357 -43.86 -12.26 0.00
CA MET A 357 -42.86 -12.17 -1.06
C MET A 357 -43.43 -11.35 -2.25
N PRO A 358 -42.74 -10.33 -2.77
CA PRO A 358 -43.18 -9.65 -3.98
C PRO A 358 -42.99 -10.56 -5.22
N PRO A 359 -43.94 -10.59 -6.16
CA PRO A 359 -43.85 -11.45 -7.34
C PRO A 359 -42.79 -10.98 -8.34
N ALA A 360 -42.17 -11.98 -8.96
CA ALA A 360 -41.17 -11.86 -10.01
C ALA A 360 -41.64 -10.97 -11.18
N ARG A 361 -40.79 -10.00 -11.56
CA ARG A 361 -40.96 -9.21 -12.79
C ARG A 361 -40.76 -10.10 -14.03
N PRO A 362 -41.67 -10.09 -15.02
CA PRO A 362 -41.44 -10.73 -16.30
C PRO A 362 -40.47 -9.94 -17.20
N PRO A 363 -39.81 -10.61 -18.16
CA PRO A 363 -38.87 -9.99 -19.08
C PRO A 363 -39.60 -9.04 -20.05
N LYS A 364 -39.06 -7.83 -20.22
CA LYS A 364 -39.57 -6.85 -21.18
C LYS A 364 -39.32 -7.34 -22.60
N THR A 365 -40.41 -7.59 -23.30
CA THR A 365 -40.52 -7.80 -24.74
C THR A 365 -40.07 -6.57 -25.52
N GLU A 366 -39.34 -6.83 -26.60
CA GLU A 366 -39.09 -5.92 -27.72
C GLU A 366 -40.38 -5.22 -28.14
N THR A 367 -40.30 -3.89 -28.24
CA THR A 367 -41.24 -3.10 -29.03
C THR A 367 -40.43 -2.34 -30.06
N ALA A 368 -40.52 -2.82 -31.30
CA ALA A 368 -40.12 -2.08 -32.48
C ALA A 368 -40.97 -0.81 -32.59
N VAL A 369 -40.32 0.34 -32.77
CA VAL A 369 -40.95 1.61 -33.17
C VAL A 369 -40.33 2.05 -34.50
N PRO A 370 -41.14 2.48 -35.46
CA PRO A 370 -40.75 2.61 -36.86
C PRO A 370 -39.94 3.87 -37.16
N VAL A 371 -39.22 3.73 -38.27
CA VAL A 371 -38.52 4.75 -39.05
C VAL A 371 -39.43 5.93 -39.39
N ALA A 372 -39.00 7.13 -38.99
CA ALA A 372 -39.25 8.40 -39.67
C ALA A 372 -37.89 9.12 -39.68
N GLY A 373 -37.24 9.39 -40.81
CA GLY A 373 -37.80 10.12 -41.94
C GLY A 373 -37.61 11.61 -41.73
N SER A 374 -36.37 12.08 -41.62
CA SER A 374 -36.04 13.51 -41.73
C SER A 374 -34.72 13.68 -42.46
N ALA A 375 -34.87 13.94 -43.75
CA ALA A 375 -33.85 14.48 -44.62
C ALA A 375 -33.66 15.97 -44.29
N THR A 376 -32.45 16.34 -43.88
CA THR A 376 -31.95 17.70 -44.02
C THR A 376 -30.60 17.61 -44.70
N GLY A 377 -30.56 18.12 -45.93
CA GLY A 377 -29.38 18.12 -46.79
C GLY A 377 -28.25 18.90 -46.15
N ILE A 378 -27.08 18.27 -46.13
CA ILE A 378 -25.81 18.96 -45.90
C ILE A 378 -25.16 19.13 -47.27
N THR A 379 -25.10 20.40 -47.67
CA THR A 379 -24.36 20.94 -48.80
C THR A 379 -22.88 20.52 -48.79
N PRO A 380 -22.28 20.13 -49.94
CA PRO A 380 -20.85 19.89 -50.02
C PRO A 380 -20.15 21.20 -50.41
N ALA A 381 -19.72 21.97 -49.41
CA ALA A 381 -18.85 23.11 -49.64
C ALA A 381 -17.97 23.35 -48.41
N LEU A 382 -16.97 22.49 -48.19
CA LEU A 382 -15.69 22.85 -47.56
C LEU A 382 -14.74 21.65 -47.67
N ALA A 383 -14.29 21.38 -48.89
CA ALA A 383 -13.17 20.49 -49.16
C ALA A 383 -12.06 21.33 -49.78
N ASP A 384 -11.36 22.11 -48.95
CA ASP A 384 -9.95 22.51 -49.15
C ASP A 384 -9.54 23.51 -48.06
N ALA A 385 -9.09 22.98 -46.92
CA ALA A 385 -8.21 23.69 -46.00
C ALA A 385 -7.57 22.66 -45.06
N THR A 386 -6.69 21.80 -45.59
CA THR A 386 -5.71 21.11 -44.74
C THR A 386 -4.70 22.14 -44.27
N LEU A 387 -5.08 22.91 -43.24
CA LEU A 387 -4.12 23.65 -42.45
C LEU A 387 -3.14 22.63 -41.85
N SER A 388 -1.85 22.90 -42.08
CA SER A 388 -0.74 22.15 -41.50
C SER A 388 -0.95 22.00 -40.00
N SER A 389 -0.59 20.84 -39.42
CA SER A 389 -0.92 20.54 -38.02
C SER A 389 -0.43 21.61 -37.03
N ALA A 390 0.61 22.37 -37.37
CA ALA A 390 1.10 23.49 -36.58
C ALA A 390 0.10 24.67 -36.49
N ASP A 391 -0.57 25.01 -37.59
CA ASP A 391 -1.48 26.16 -37.66
C ASP A 391 -2.79 25.84 -36.92
N ALA A 392 -3.23 24.58 -36.93
CA ALA A 392 -4.38 24.13 -36.15
C ALA A 392 -4.12 24.21 -34.63
N TYR A 393 -2.90 23.95 -34.18
CA TYR A 393 -2.51 24.12 -32.78
C TYR A 393 -2.45 25.60 -32.38
N GLN A 394 -1.91 26.46 -33.24
CA GLN A 394 -1.90 27.90 -32.97
C GLN A 394 -3.31 28.48 -32.92
N HIS A 395 -4.18 28.11 -33.86
CA HIS A 395 -5.57 28.55 -33.87
C HIS A 395 -6.33 28.11 -32.62
N ASN A 396 -6.18 26.85 -32.18
CA ASN A 396 -6.82 26.37 -30.95
C ASN A 396 -6.24 27.05 -29.70
N ALA A 397 -4.92 27.27 -29.64
CA ALA A 397 -4.29 27.98 -28.52
C ALA A 397 -4.77 29.43 -28.42
N GLU A 398 -5.00 30.08 -29.56
CA GLU A 398 -5.49 31.45 -29.64
C GLU A 398 -6.98 31.54 -29.26
N GLN A 399 -7.80 30.57 -29.67
CA GLN A 399 -9.18 30.47 -29.20
C GLN A 399 -9.29 30.25 -27.69
N VAL A 400 -8.41 29.44 -27.10
CA VAL A 400 -8.37 29.25 -25.63
C VAL A 400 -8.00 30.56 -24.95
N ARG A 401 -6.97 31.28 -25.43
CA ARG A 401 -6.59 32.60 -24.90
C ARG A 401 -7.75 33.61 -24.97
N GLN A 402 -8.45 33.67 -26.11
CA GLN A 402 -9.59 34.57 -26.27
C GLN A 402 -10.72 34.26 -25.28
N ARG A 403 -11.01 32.97 -25.02
CA ARG A 403 -12.01 32.57 -24.02
C ARG A 403 -11.58 32.92 -22.60
N THR A 404 -10.30 32.76 -22.25
CA THR A 404 -9.79 33.14 -20.93
C THR A 404 -9.86 34.66 -20.72
N VAL A 405 -9.50 35.45 -21.74
CA VAL A 405 -9.62 36.91 -21.67
C VAL A 405 -11.09 37.34 -21.57
N ALA A 406 -12.00 36.71 -22.33
CA ALA A 406 -13.43 37.00 -22.23
C ALA A 406 -14.01 36.64 -20.86
N ALA A 407 -13.56 35.54 -20.24
CA ALA A 407 -13.98 35.15 -18.89
C ALA A 407 -13.48 36.12 -17.81
N LEU A 408 -12.30 36.73 -18.00
CA LEU A 408 -11.75 37.74 -17.09
C LEU A 408 -12.38 39.13 -17.29
N GLN A 409 -12.94 39.40 -18.47
CA GLN A 409 -13.60 40.66 -18.80
C GLN A 409 -15.12 40.63 -18.59
N ALA A 410 -15.69 39.47 -18.24
CA ALA A 410 -17.10 39.38 -17.90
C ALA A 410 -17.35 40.22 -16.63
N PRO A 411 -18.16 41.30 -16.70
CA PRO A 411 -18.48 42.09 -15.53
C PRO A 411 -19.21 41.21 -14.51
N ALA A 412 -18.82 41.33 -13.24
CA ALA A 412 -19.54 40.73 -12.12
C ALA A 412 -20.89 41.44 -11.96
N GLU A 413 -21.83 41.14 -12.85
CA GLU A 413 -23.22 41.55 -12.69
C GLU A 413 -23.94 40.51 -11.81
N ASP A 414 -24.36 40.99 -10.64
CA ASP A 414 -25.27 40.41 -9.65
C ASP A 414 -24.86 39.06 -9.02
N ALA A 415 -24.08 39.18 -7.94
CA ALA A 415 -24.11 38.26 -6.80
C ALA A 415 -24.36 39.03 -5.50
#